data_AF-A0A936W048-F1
#
_entry.id   AF-A0A936W048-F1
#
_cell.length_a   1.000
_cell.length_b   1.000
_cell.length_c   1.000
_cell.angle_alpha   90.00
_cell.angle_beta   90.00
_cell.angle_gamma   90.00
#
_symmetry.space_group_name_H-M   'P 1'
#
loop_
_entity.id
_entity.type
_entity.pdbx_description
1 polymer ?
#
loop_
_entity_poly.entity_id
_entity_poly.type
_entity_poly.pdbx_seq_one_letter_code
_entity_poly.pdbx_strand_id
1 'polypeptide(L)'
;MNISIKGVIFCLLTISGVSAQDVHLSQYQFDRLQISPALTGMFNGDKQAALVHKQQYFAVPVDYLTFSGSYDVKFKDCYDEKGFFSGGILFNYDQSGDSKLSLASLTINGSYTLPLTSSLFVGGGAYLGVGQRSFTEKDLKWDNQWDGTVFNPNLPTGEAFDRTSFTFLDAGLGVNVRLQGVDRTKLDVGIGAFHLNRPNYTFYKNPIEMFRSAHQAVLLRSWNTKSA
;
A
#
# COMPACT_ATOMS: atom_id res chain seq x y z
N MET A 1 -21.55 19.59 22.87
CA MET A 1 -20.26 20.28 22.66
C MET A 1 -20.08 20.46 21.17
N ASN A 2 -20.30 21.67 20.64
CA ASN A 2 -20.26 21.93 19.19
C ASN A 2 -18.80 22.10 18.75
N ILE A 3 -18.18 21.01 18.29
CA ILE A 3 -16.84 21.07 17.69
C ILE A 3 -16.99 21.77 16.32
N SER A 4 -16.52 23.02 16.25
CA SER A 4 -16.57 23.82 15.03
C SER A 4 -15.65 23.22 13.97
N ILE A 5 -16.23 22.75 12.87
CA ILE A 5 -15.55 22.12 11.71
C ILE A 5 -14.43 23.01 11.16
N LYS A 6 -14.53 24.34 11.32
CA LYS A 6 -13.51 25.30 10.86
C LYS A 6 -12.18 25.18 11.63
N GLY A 7 -12.21 24.81 12.91
CA GLY A 7 -11.00 24.66 13.72
C GLY A 7 -10.18 23.41 13.37
N VAL A 8 -10.87 22.34 12.96
CA VAL A 8 -10.24 21.08 12.53
C VAL A 8 -9.53 21.26 11.17
N ILE A 9 -10.12 22.04 10.26
CA ILE A 9 -9.55 22.31 8.93
C ILE A 9 -8.27 23.16 9.02
N PHE A 10 -8.19 24.12 9.96
CA PHE A 10 -7.02 25.00 10.10
C PHE A 10 -5.79 24.29 10.69
N CYS A 11 -5.98 23.28 11.55
CA CYS A 11 -4.89 22.56 12.19
C CYS A 11 -4.23 21.48 11.29
N LEU A 12 -4.85 21.13 10.16
CA LEU A 12 -4.40 20.08 9.24
C LEU A 12 -3.54 20.60 8.05
N LEU A 13 -3.40 21.92 7.89
CA LEU A 13 -2.68 22.55 6.78
C LEU A 13 -1.15 22.69 6.98
N THR A 14 -0.58 22.12 8.05
CA THR A 14 0.85 22.30 8.41
C THR A 14 1.75 21.10 8.14
N ILE A 15 1.29 20.07 7.42
CA ILE A 15 2.12 18.89 7.11
C ILE A 15 2.84 19.10 5.77
N SER A 16 3.98 19.78 5.84
CA SER A 16 4.89 19.97 4.71
C SER A 16 5.94 18.86 4.70
N GLY A 17 5.99 18.05 3.63
CA GLY A 17 7.15 17.20 3.31
C GLY A 17 6.99 15.72 3.62
N VAL A 18 6.21 15.00 2.81
CA VAL A 18 6.31 13.53 2.70
C VAL A 18 6.52 13.19 1.23
N SER A 19 7.67 12.59 0.91
CA SER A 19 8.01 12.05 -0.41
C SER A 19 8.10 10.54 -0.30
N ALA A 20 7.24 9.86 -1.04
CA ALA A 20 7.04 8.43 -1.00
C ALA A 20 6.24 8.02 -2.26
N GLN A 21 6.70 7.00 -3.00
CA GLN A 21 6.03 6.52 -4.21
C GLN A 21 5.62 5.06 -4.01
N ASP A 22 4.35 4.87 -3.65
CA ASP A 22 3.70 3.56 -3.63
C ASP A 22 2.85 3.36 -4.89
N VAL A 23 2.50 2.11 -5.18
CA VAL A 23 1.61 1.77 -6.30
C VAL A 23 0.25 2.45 -6.09
N HIS A 24 -0.10 3.38 -6.98
CA HIS A 24 -1.39 4.05 -6.96
C HIS A 24 -2.38 3.38 -7.92
N LEU A 25 -3.43 2.79 -7.34
CA LEU A 25 -4.56 2.23 -8.06
C LEU A 25 -5.68 3.26 -8.21
N SER A 26 -6.25 3.37 -9.42
CA SER A 26 -7.44 4.21 -9.67
C SER A 26 -8.69 3.69 -8.93
N GLN A 27 -8.71 2.41 -8.56
CA GLN A 27 -9.80 1.73 -7.84
C GLN A 27 -9.48 1.52 -6.34
N TYR A 28 -8.81 2.49 -5.70
CA TYR A 28 -8.44 2.47 -4.28
C TYR A 28 -9.62 2.21 -3.30
N GLN A 29 -10.86 2.40 -3.76
CA GLN A 29 -12.07 2.23 -2.94
C GLN A 29 -12.28 0.80 -2.43
N PHE A 30 -11.76 -0.18 -3.18
CA PHE A 30 -11.84 -1.61 -2.90
C PHE A 30 -10.54 -2.17 -2.30
N ASP A 31 -9.49 -1.35 -2.21
CA ASP A 31 -8.21 -1.73 -1.63
C ASP A 31 -7.86 -0.87 -0.42
N ARG A 32 -8.68 -1.00 0.63
CA ARG A 32 -8.58 -0.19 1.86
C ARG A 32 -7.36 -0.58 2.70
N LEU A 33 -6.96 -1.84 2.60
CA LEU A 33 -5.80 -2.40 3.28
C LEU A 33 -4.49 -1.75 2.81
N GLN A 34 -4.39 -1.38 1.53
CA GLN A 34 -3.27 -0.61 1.02
C GLN A 34 -3.17 0.81 1.60
N ILE A 35 -4.30 1.39 2.01
CA ILE A 35 -4.36 2.80 2.46
C ILE A 35 -4.02 2.92 3.95
N SER A 36 -4.57 2.04 4.78
CA SER A 36 -4.28 2.00 6.20
C SER A 36 -4.71 0.66 6.79
N PRO A 37 -3.87 0.00 7.61
CA PRO A 37 -4.29 -1.21 8.32
C PRO A 37 -5.45 -0.95 9.29
N ALA A 38 -5.65 0.29 9.76
CA ALA A 38 -6.78 0.66 10.60
C ALA A 38 -8.14 0.63 9.87
N LEU A 39 -8.14 0.61 8.54
CA LEU A 39 -9.36 0.48 7.73
C LEU A 39 -9.76 -0.97 7.47
N THR A 40 -9.02 -1.96 7.97
CA THR A 40 -9.40 -3.37 7.92
C THR A 40 -10.78 -3.54 8.55
N GLY A 41 -11.71 -4.15 7.83
CA GLY A 41 -13.09 -4.30 8.31
C GLY A 41 -13.97 -3.04 8.19
N MET A 42 -13.46 -1.88 7.78
CA MET A 42 -14.22 -0.63 7.74
C MET A 42 -15.10 -0.48 6.48
N PHE A 43 -15.98 -1.45 6.25
CA PHE A 43 -16.97 -1.51 5.15
C PHE A 43 -18.38 -1.88 5.64
N ASN A 44 -19.38 -1.79 4.77
CA ASN A 44 -20.74 -2.25 5.07
C ASN A 44 -20.85 -3.74 4.74
N GLY A 45 -21.09 -4.59 5.74
CA GLY A 45 -21.08 -6.05 5.61
C GLY A 45 -20.12 -6.74 6.59
N ASP A 46 -20.04 -8.06 6.52
CA ASP A 46 -19.22 -8.89 7.41
C ASP A 46 -17.91 -9.35 6.77
N LYS A 47 -17.95 -9.58 5.45
CA LYS A 47 -16.84 -10.06 4.64
C LYS A 47 -16.78 -9.24 3.35
N GLN A 48 -15.58 -8.92 2.89
CA GLN A 48 -15.34 -8.22 1.64
C GLN A 48 -14.16 -8.87 0.93
N ALA A 49 -14.30 -9.12 -0.37
CA ALA A 49 -13.21 -9.52 -1.23
C ALA A 49 -13.10 -8.51 -2.37
N ALA A 50 -11.88 -8.21 -2.81
CA ALA A 50 -11.64 -7.41 -4.00
C ALA A 50 -10.49 -7.99 -4.81
N LEU A 51 -10.62 -7.88 -6.13
CA LEU A 51 -9.56 -8.21 -7.07
C LEU A 51 -9.40 -7.02 -8.01
N VAL A 52 -8.17 -6.59 -8.20
CA VAL A 52 -7.82 -5.48 -9.09
C VAL A 52 -6.72 -5.95 -10.03
N HIS A 53 -6.95 -5.76 -11.32
CA HIS A 53 -5.96 -6.01 -12.37
C HIS A 53 -5.78 -4.72 -13.15
N LYS A 54 -4.53 -4.31 -13.36
CA LYS A 54 -4.17 -3.12 -14.12
C LYS A 54 -3.03 -3.47 -15.06
N GLN A 55 -3.21 -3.13 -16.33
CA GLN A 55 -2.17 -3.22 -17.34
C GLN A 55 -1.98 -1.83 -17.95
N GLN A 56 -0.73 -1.37 -18.09
CA GLN A 56 -0.41 -0.09 -18.71
C GLN A 56 0.49 -0.30 -19.94
N TYR A 57 0.32 0.55 -20.96
CA TYR A 57 1.14 0.59 -22.19
C TYR A 57 1.10 -0.66 -23.08
N PHE A 58 -0.09 -1.22 -23.36
CA PHE A 58 -0.26 -2.37 -24.26
C PHE A 58 0.34 -2.23 -25.68
N ALA A 59 0.54 -1.00 -26.17
CA ALA A 59 0.99 -0.72 -27.54
C ALA A 59 2.51 -0.50 -27.68
N VAL A 60 3.24 -0.40 -26.57
CA VAL A 60 4.71 -0.27 -26.53
C VAL A 60 5.23 -1.59 -25.95
N PRO A 61 6.36 -2.16 -26.43
CA PRO A 61 6.84 -3.49 -26.02
C PRO A 61 7.32 -3.59 -24.55
N VAL A 62 6.82 -2.73 -23.67
CA VAL A 62 7.14 -2.67 -22.25
C VAL A 62 5.85 -2.88 -21.46
N ASP A 63 5.56 -4.13 -21.12
CA ASP A 63 4.37 -4.48 -20.34
C ASP A 63 4.55 -4.10 -18.87
N TYR A 64 3.66 -3.24 -18.38
CA TYR A 64 3.49 -3.00 -16.95
C TYR A 64 2.23 -3.71 -16.47
N LEU A 65 2.40 -4.65 -15.54
CA LEU A 65 1.32 -5.47 -15.00
C LEU A 65 1.26 -5.33 -13.49
N THR A 66 0.12 -4.90 -12.98
CA THR A 66 -0.17 -4.86 -11.54
C THR A 66 -1.41 -5.69 -11.25
N PHE A 67 -1.31 -6.57 -10.26
CA PHE A 67 -2.41 -7.36 -9.72
C PHE A 67 -2.48 -7.18 -8.20
N SER A 68 -3.67 -6.93 -7.68
CA SER A 68 -3.93 -6.88 -6.23
C SER A 68 -5.15 -7.73 -5.91
N GLY A 69 -5.08 -8.48 -4.81
CA GLY A 69 -6.20 -9.21 -4.25
C GLY A 69 -6.29 -8.97 -2.76
N SER A 70 -7.47 -8.62 -2.26
CA SER A 70 -7.71 -8.38 -0.85
C SER A 70 -8.92 -9.13 -0.34
N TYR A 71 -8.87 -9.53 0.93
CA TYR A 71 -9.98 -10.14 1.64
C TYR A 71 -10.02 -9.67 3.09
N ASP A 72 -11.16 -9.14 3.53
CA ASP A 72 -11.40 -8.62 4.86
C ASP A 72 -12.58 -9.32 5.53
N VAL A 73 -12.48 -9.54 6.85
CA VAL A 73 -13.54 -10.10 7.68
C VAL A 73 -13.65 -9.37 9.01
N LYS A 74 -14.88 -9.14 9.46
CA LYS A 74 -15.20 -8.73 10.83
C LYS A 74 -15.51 -9.96 11.67
N PHE A 75 -14.82 -10.12 12.80
CA PHE A 75 -15.00 -11.28 13.67
C PHE A 75 -16.18 -11.05 14.62
N LYS A 76 -17.35 -11.61 14.27
CA LYS A 76 -18.61 -11.47 15.02
C LYS A 76 -18.53 -11.91 16.48
N ASP A 77 -17.78 -12.96 16.75
CA ASP A 77 -17.63 -13.53 18.10
C ASP A 77 -16.76 -12.65 19.02
N CYS A 78 -16.06 -11.67 18.45
CA CYS A 78 -15.27 -10.68 19.18
C CYS A 78 -15.94 -9.30 19.21
N TYR A 79 -17.24 -9.21 18.89
CA TYR A 79 -18.02 -7.99 19.11
C TYR A 79 -18.34 -7.91 20.60
N ASP A 80 -17.62 -7.04 21.30
CA ASP A 80 -18.12 -6.53 22.57
C ASP A 80 -19.14 -5.41 22.25
N GLU A 81 -20.02 -5.07 23.18
CA GLU A 81 -20.88 -3.87 23.06
C GLU A 81 -20.05 -2.59 22.83
N LYS A 82 -18.75 -2.67 23.11
CA LYS A 82 -17.76 -1.61 23.02
C LYS A 82 -16.96 -1.56 21.72
N GLY A 83 -17.01 -2.57 20.84
CA GLY A 83 -16.25 -2.56 19.58
C GLY A 83 -16.07 -3.91 18.89
N PHE A 84 -15.42 -3.90 17.73
CA PHE A 84 -15.22 -5.11 16.91
C PHE A 84 -13.80 -5.26 16.39
N PHE A 85 -13.33 -6.51 16.37
CA PHE A 85 -12.07 -6.91 15.73
C PHE A 85 -12.29 -7.28 14.27
N SER A 86 -11.31 -6.93 13.43
CA SER A 86 -11.29 -7.30 12.02
C SER A 86 -9.93 -7.84 11.62
N GLY A 87 -9.92 -8.75 10.65
CA GLY A 87 -8.72 -9.29 10.05
C GLY A 87 -8.79 -9.17 8.53
N GLY A 88 -7.64 -9.02 7.89
CA GLY A 88 -7.56 -8.87 6.45
C GLY A 88 -6.29 -9.49 5.89
N ILE A 89 -6.34 -9.91 4.63
CA ILE A 89 -5.20 -10.35 3.85
C ILE A 89 -5.15 -9.52 2.58
N LEU A 90 -3.96 -9.09 2.21
CA LEU A 90 -3.68 -8.33 1.01
C LEU A 90 -2.51 -8.98 0.27
N PHE A 91 -2.71 -9.30 -0.99
CA PHE A 91 -1.67 -9.75 -1.90
C PHE A 91 -1.48 -8.72 -3.01
N ASN A 92 -0.24 -8.33 -3.25
CA ASN A 92 0.11 -7.47 -4.38
C ASN A 92 1.17 -8.15 -5.23
N TYR A 93 1.04 -7.96 -6.54
CA TYR A 93 2.03 -8.32 -7.52
C TYR A 93 2.17 -7.17 -8.50
N ASP A 94 3.39 -6.67 -8.67
CA ASP A 94 3.71 -5.67 -9.67
C ASP A 94 4.89 -6.15 -10.51
N GLN A 95 4.81 -5.95 -11.81
CA GLN A 95 5.88 -6.20 -12.75
C GLN A 95 6.04 -4.99 -13.66
N SER A 96 7.28 -4.51 -13.75
CA SER A 96 7.62 -3.29 -14.46
C SER A 96 8.81 -3.48 -15.40
N GLY A 97 8.66 -3.02 -16.65
CA GLY A 97 9.76 -2.76 -17.58
C GLY A 97 10.37 -3.98 -18.28
N ASP A 98 11.29 -3.71 -19.20
CA ASP A 98 12.09 -4.73 -19.93
C ASP A 98 12.94 -5.60 -18.98
N SER A 99 13.34 -5.05 -17.83
CA SER A 99 14.06 -5.76 -16.76
C SER A 99 13.25 -6.87 -16.10
N LYS A 100 11.92 -6.90 -16.33
CA LYS A 100 10.96 -7.74 -15.60
C LYS A 100 11.17 -7.62 -14.09
N LEU A 101 11.38 -6.38 -13.62
CA LEU A 101 11.48 -6.11 -12.20
C LEU A 101 10.13 -6.42 -11.60
N SER A 102 10.07 -7.44 -10.75
CA SER A 102 8.86 -7.90 -10.10
C SER A 102 8.92 -7.71 -8.59
N LEU A 103 7.77 -7.36 -8.03
CA LEU A 103 7.54 -7.23 -6.59
C LEU A 103 6.26 -8.01 -6.26
N ALA A 104 6.41 -9.08 -5.49
CA ALA A 104 5.29 -9.81 -4.90
C ALA A 104 5.26 -9.53 -3.40
N SER A 105 4.11 -9.18 -2.84
CA SER A 105 3.94 -9.02 -1.39
C SER A 105 2.66 -9.68 -0.88
N LEU A 106 2.75 -10.25 0.31
CA LEU A 106 1.63 -10.81 1.04
C LEU A 106 1.62 -10.19 2.43
N THR A 107 0.50 -9.58 2.80
CA THR A 107 0.33 -8.85 4.04
C THR A 107 -0.90 -9.34 4.78
N ILE A 108 -0.75 -9.55 6.08
CA ILE A 108 -1.84 -9.87 7.00
C ILE A 108 -2.08 -8.63 7.87
N ASN A 109 -3.33 -8.20 7.95
CA ASN A 109 -3.79 -7.02 8.66
C ASN A 109 -4.68 -7.44 9.83
N GLY A 110 -4.58 -6.70 10.93
CA GLY A 110 -5.49 -6.78 12.05
C GLY A 110 -5.89 -5.38 12.49
N SER A 111 -7.17 -5.18 12.80
CA SER A 111 -7.67 -3.93 13.35
C SER A 111 -8.67 -4.15 14.46
N TYR A 112 -8.80 -3.13 15.29
CA TYR A 112 -9.86 -3.01 16.28
C TYR A 112 -10.55 -1.66 16.14
N THR A 113 -11.88 -1.66 16.06
CA THR A 113 -12.68 -0.44 15.92
C THR A 113 -13.64 -0.28 17.08
N LEU A 114 -13.55 0.88 17.73
CA LEU A 114 -14.36 1.32 18.85
C LEU A 114 -15.43 2.33 18.38
N PRO A 115 -16.74 1.98 18.41
CA PRO A 115 -17.82 2.96 18.34
C PRO A 115 -17.87 3.79 19.62
N LEU A 116 -17.46 5.07 19.55
CA LEU A 116 -17.59 6.00 20.68
C LEU A 116 -19.01 6.59 20.77
N THR A 117 -19.71 6.66 19.64
CA THR A 117 -21.10 7.12 19.52
C THR A 117 -21.71 6.45 18.29
N SER A 118 -23.03 6.52 18.11
CA SER A 118 -23.72 6.01 16.91
C SER A 118 -23.17 6.55 15.58
N SER A 119 -22.50 7.71 15.61
CA SER A 119 -21.92 8.38 14.43
C SER A 119 -20.40 8.48 14.43
N LEU A 120 -19.70 8.03 15.48
CA LEU A 120 -18.25 8.22 15.61
C LEU A 120 -17.57 6.90 15.96
N PHE A 121 -16.61 6.52 15.13
CA PHE A 121 -15.82 5.31 15.28
C PHE A 121 -14.34 5.67 15.26
N VAL A 122 -13.57 5.04 16.14
CA VAL A 122 -12.11 5.18 16.19
C VAL A 122 -11.51 3.79 16.10
N GLY A 123 -10.61 3.59 15.15
CA GLY A 123 -9.97 2.31 14.91
C GLY A 123 -8.46 2.42 14.91
N GLY A 124 -7.81 1.40 15.45
CA GLY A 124 -6.36 1.18 15.33
C GLY A 124 -6.13 -0.12 14.56
N GLY A 125 -5.07 -0.16 13.76
CA GLY A 125 -4.70 -1.37 13.04
C GLY A 125 -3.20 -1.51 12.86
N ALA A 126 -2.79 -2.75 12.62
CA ALA A 126 -1.42 -3.14 12.36
C ALA A 126 -1.39 -4.14 11.20
N TYR A 127 -0.26 -4.22 10.52
CA TYR A 127 -0.01 -5.27 9.56
C TYR A 127 1.38 -5.84 9.70
N LEU A 128 1.50 -7.09 9.27
CA LEU A 128 2.77 -7.77 9.03
C LEU A 128 2.73 -8.37 7.63
N GLY A 129 3.81 -8.21 6.88
CA GLY A 129 3.91 -8.70 5.52
C GLY A 129 5.26 -9.29 5.20
N VAL A 130 5.28 -10.04 4.11
CA VAL A 130 6.50 -10.53 3.46
C VAL A 130 6.45 -10.07 2.01
N GLY A 131 7.55 -9.51 1.54
CA GLY A 131 7.73 -9.10 0.16
C GLY A 131 8.92 -9.83 -0.47
N GLN A 132 8.81 -10.14 -1.74
CA GLN A 132 9.89 -10.64 -2.57
C GLN A 132 10.07 -9.73 -3.76
N ARG A 133 11.30 -9.26 -3.97
CA ARG A 133 11.67 -8.45 -5.13
C ARG A 133 12.67 -9.22 -5.96
N SER A 134 12.49 -9.22 -7.28
CA SER A 134 13.40 -9.87 -8.21
C SER A 134 13.46 -9.12 -9.53
N PHE A 135 14.56 -9.29 -10.27
CA PHE A 135 14.69 -8.81 -11.64
C PHE A 135 15.47 -9.82 -12.47
N THR A 136 15.37 -9.72 -13.80
CA THR A 136 16.09 -10.59 -14.72
C THR A 136 17.09 -9.79 -15.54
N GLU A 137 18.34 -10.24 -15.56
CA GLU A 137 19.41 -9.62 -16.34
C GLU A 137 19.38 -9.98 -17.83
N LYS A 138 18.69 -11.07 -18.20
CA LYS A 138 18.72 -11.64 -19.56
C LYS A 138 18.23 -10.69 -20.67
N ASP A 139 17.39 -9.73 -20.31
CA ASP A 139 16.80 -8.77 -21.24
C ASP A 139 17.38 -7.35 -21.07
N LEU A 140 18.35 -7.17 -20.16
CA LEU A 140 19.01 -5.88 -19.91
C LEU A 140 20.18 -5.65 -20.85
N LYS A 141 20.28 -4.44 -21.39
CA LYS A 141 21.41 -3.97 -22.20
C LYS A 141 22.22 -2.97 -21.40
N TRP A 142 23.53 -3.19 -21.32
CA TRP A 142 24.44 -2.36 -20.55
C TRP A 142 25.34 -1.54 -21.47
N ASP A 143 25.69 -0.32 -21.05
CA ASP A 143 26.58 0.57 -21.82
C ASP A 143 27.94 -0.08 -22.09
N ASN A 144 28.43 -0.91 -21.16
CA ASN A 144 29.69 -1.64 -21.31
C ASN A 144 29.66 -2.73 -22.39
N GLN A 145 28.47 -3.03 -22.93
CA GLN A 145 28.27 -3.93 -24.07
C GLN A 145 28.20 -3.19 -25.41
N TRP A 146 28.40 -1.88 -25.40
CA TRP A 146 28.55 -1.06 -26.59
C TRP A 146 30.04 -0.85 -26.89
N ASP A 147 30.52 -1.34 -28.03
CA ASP A 147 31.94 -1.24 -28.41
C ASP A 147 32.32 0.12 -29.05
N GLY A 148 31.38 1.07 -29.07
CA GLY A 148 31.51 2.38 -29.73
C GLY A 148 30.86 2.42 -31.11
N THR A 149 30.57 1.27 -31.71
CA THR A 149 30.02 1.15 -33.08
C THR A 149 28.81 0.22 -33.14
N VAL A 150 28.83 -0.89 -32.41
CA VAL A 150 27.75 -1.88 -32.38
C VAL A 150 27.55 -2.44 -30.96
N PHE A 151 26.31 -2.84 -30.68
CA PHE A 151 25.99 -3.59 -29.46
C PHE A 151 26.48 -5.03 -29.61
N ASN A 152 27.30 -5.49 -28.68
CA ASN A 152 27.82 -6.85 -28.63
C ASN A 152 27.39 -7.55 -27.33
N PRO A 153 26.42 -8.49 -27.39
CA PRO A 153 25.90 -9.18 -26.21
C PRO A 153 26.93 -10.10 -25.53
N ASN A 154 28.06 -10.39 -26.18
CA ASN A 154 29.12 -11.23 -25.60
C ASN A 154 30.12 -10.42 -24.74
N LEU A 155 30.02 -9.09 -24.73
CA LEU A 155 30.84 -8.27 -23.86
C LEU A 155 30.34 -8.34 -22.40
N PRO A 156 31.24 -8.29 -21.41
CA PRO A 156 30.86 -8.27 -20.01
C PRO A 156 30.02 -7.03 -19.69
N THR A 157 28.93 -7.21 -18.96
CA THR A 157 27.99 -6.14 -18.59
C THR A 157 28.64 -5.03 -17.74
N GLY A 158 29.73 -5.35 -17.03
CA GLY A 158 30.40 -4.43 -16.11
C GLY A 158 29.71 -4.31 -14.74
N GLU A 159 28.49 -4.86 -14.63
CA GLU A 159 27.73 -4.94 -13.39
C GLU A 159 27.97 -6.27 -12.68
N ALA A 160 28.22 -6.22 -11.37
CA ALA A 160 28.34 -7.40 -10.52
C ALA A 160 27.22 -7.37 -9.47
N PHE A 161 26.10 -8.02 -9.77
CA PHE A 161 25.02 -8.19 -8.81
C PHE A 161 25.33 -9.38 -7.90
N ASP A 162 25.31 -9.16 -6.58
CA ASP A 162 25.50 -10.24 -5.60
C ASP A 162 24.27 -11.18 -5.53
N ARG A 163 23.10 -10.68 -5.96
CA ARG A 163 21.82 -11.40 -5.97
C ARG A 163 20.82 -10.74 -6.93
N THR A 164 20.01 -11.56 -7.61
CA THR A 164 18.94 -11.11 -8.53
C THR A 164 17.54 -11.18 -7.91
N SER A 165 17.43 -11.74 -6.70
CA SER A 165 16.20 -11.73 -5.90
C SER A 165 16.49 -11.65 -4.41
N PHE A 166 15.57 -11.07 -3.64
CA PHE A 166 15.62 -11.08 -2.18
C PHE A 166 14.22 -10.99 -1.58
N THR A 167 14.09 -11.53 -0.37
CA THR A 167 12.88 -11.48 0.44
C THR A 167 13.11 -10.53 1.62
N PHE A 168 12.09 -9.77 1.97
CA PHE A 168 12.09 -8.86 3.10
C PHE A 168 10.79 -9.00 3.90
N LEU A 169 10.88 -8.75 5.20
CA LEU A 169 9.71 -8.61 6.05
C LEU A 169 9.27 -7.15 6.04
N ASP A 170 7.98 -6.91 6.26
CA ASP A 170 7.39 -5.59 6.33
C ASP A 170 6.41 -5.48 7.50
N ALA A 171 6.34 -4.32 8.11
CA ALA A 171 5.42 -4.06 9.22
C ALA A 171 4.96 -2.61 9.22
N GLY A 172 3.72 -2.38 9.64
CA GLY A 172 3.18 -1.04 9.79
C GLY A 172 1.99 -0.96 10.72
N LEU A 173 1.62 0.28 11.03
CA LEU A 173 0.59 0.65 11.98
C LEU A 173 -0.28 1.77 11.40
N GLY A 174 -1.51 1.88 11.88
CA GLY A 174 -2.40 2.96 11.48
C GLY A 174 -3.46 3.26 12.52
N VAL A 175 -3.99 4.47 12.44
CA VAL A 175 -5.14 4.94 13.21
C VAL A 175 -6.11 5.61 12.26
N ASN A 176 -7.40 5.37 12.47
CA ASN A 176 -8.46 5.97 11.68
C ASN A 176 -9.61 6.44 12.58
N VAL A 177 -10.18 7.58 12.23
CA VAL A 177 -11.41 8.12 12.79
C VAL A 177 -12.44 8.20 11.67
N ARG A 178 -13.59 7.56 11.88
CA ARG A 178 -14.73 7.64 10.98
C ARG A 178 -15.88 8.38 11.62
N LEU A 179 -16.37 9.39 10.91
CA LEU A 179 -17.66 10.01 11.15
C LEU A 179 -18.67 9.44 10.15
N GLN A 180 -19.78 8.93 10.65
CA GLN A 180 -20.87 8.36 9.86
C GLN A 180 -22.17 9.09 10.19
N GLY A 181 -22.67 9.86 9.21
CA GLY A 181 -23.95 10.54 9.30
C GLY A 181 -25.13 9.60 9.01
N VAL A 182 -26.34 10.11 9.22
CA VAL A 182 -27.60 9.40 8.95
C VAL A 182 -27.76 9.14 7.43
N ASP A 183 -27.38 10.11 6.60
CA ASP A 183 -27.61 10.10 5.14
C ASP A 183 -26.50 9.43 4.34
N ARG A 184 -26.17 8.16 4.65
CA ARG A 184 -25.10 7.34 4.01
C ARG A 184 -23.76 8.08 3.79
N THR A 185 -23.54 9.18 4.49
CA THR A 185 -22.41 10.08 4.34
C THR A 185 -21.36 9.66 5.34
N LYS A 186 -20.13 9.46 4.87
CA LYS A 186 -19.03 8.97 5.69
C LYS A 186 -17.78 9.81 5.46
N LEU A 187 -17.14 10.21 6.54
CA LEU A 187 -15.85 10.89 6.51
C LEU A 187 -14.84 10.05 7.29
N ASP A 188 -13.80 9.58 6.60
CA ASP A 188 -12.64 8.91 7.20
C ASP A 188 -11.46 9.87 7.26
N VAL A 189 -10.86 10.00 8.44
CA VAL A 189 -9.62 10.74 8.68
C VAL A 189 -8.64 9.79 9.36
N GLY A 190 -7.47 9.54 8.76
CA GLY A 190 -6.53 8.57 9.33
C GLY A 190 -5.08 8.90 9.04
N ILE A 191 -4.20 8.34 9.86
CA ILE A 191 -2.76 8.36 9.67
C ILE A 191 -2.23 6.93 9.70
N GLY A 192 -1.31 6.60 8.81
CA GLY A 192 -0.64 5.31 8.74
C GLY A 192 0.87 5.48 8.64
N ALA A 193 1.60 4.59 9.29
CA ALA A 193 3.04 4.44 9.17
C ALA A 193 3.36 3.06 8.60
N PHE A 194 3.97 3.02 7.41
CA PHE A 194 4.32 1.80 6.68
C PHE A 194 5.84 1.62 6.65
N HIS A 195 6.29 0.38 6.44
CA HIS A 195 7.73 0.07 6.38
C HIS A 195 8.49 0.45 7.64
N LEU A 196 7.88 0.25 8.82
CA LEU A 196 8.46 0.62 10.12
C LEU A 196 9.79 -0.08 10.38
N ASN A 197 9.94 -1.31 9.90
CA ASN A 197 11.14 -2.11 10.01
C ASN A 197 12.19 -1.80 8.92
N ARG A 198 11.93 -0.80 8.05
CA ARG A 198 12.85 -0.31 7.01
C ARG A 198 13.49 -1.45 6.20
N PRO A 199 12.70 -2.23 5.44
CA PRO A 199 13.23 -3.32 4.64
C PRO A 199 14.33 -2.83 3.70
N ASN A 200 15.42 -3.59 3.60
CA ASN A 200 16.54 -3.24 2.73
C ASN A 200 16.22 -3.67 1.30
N TYR A 201 16.19 -2.70 0.38
CA TYR A 201 15.86 -2.91 -1.04
C TYR A 201 17.10 -3.06 -1.96
N THR A 202 18.24 -3.52 -1.44
CA THR A 202 19.51 -3.46 -2.17
C THR A 202 19.96 -4.83 -2.73
N PHE A 203 20.28 -4.88 -4.02
CA PHE A 203 20.82 -6.06 -4.72
C PHE A 203 22.34 -6.26 -4.52
N TYR A 204 23.03 -5.28 -3.93
CA TYR A 204 24.48 -5.29 -3.62
C TYR A 204 24.76 -5.52 -2.13
N LYS A 205 25.94 -6.07 -1.80
CA LYS A 205 26.40 -6.38 -0.44
C LYS A 205 26.96 -5.15 0.31
N ASN A 206 27.42 -4.13 -0.40
CA ASN A 206 27.87 -2.84 0.14
C ASN A 206 26.86 -1.74 -0.22
N PRO A 207 25.96 -1.35 0.70
CA PRO A 207 24.95 -0.36 0.41
C PRO A 207 25.59 1.02 0.26
N ILE A 208 25.58 1.58 -0.94
CA ILE A 208 25.46 3.03 -1.07
C ILE A 208 24.07 3.37 -0.52
N GLU A 209 23.97 4.32 0.41
CA GLU A 209 22.74 4.69 1.11
C GLU A 209 21.65 5.25 0.19
N MET A 210 21.06 4.42 -0.67
CA MET A 210 19.98 4.83 -1.55
C MET A 210 18.73 4.00 -1.24
N PHE A 211 17.72 4.72 -0.74
CA PHE A 211 16.36 4.27 -0.46
C PHE A 211 16.10 3.60 0.89
N ARG A 212 16.36 4.38 1.95
CA ARG A 212 15.67 4.22 3.25
C ARG A 212 14.36 5.00 3.16
N SER A 213 13.20 4.36 3.08
CA SER A 213 11.90 5.08 3.09
C SER A 213 10.97 4.52 4.15
N ALA A 214 10.56 5.37 5.10
CA ALA A 214 9.44 5.15 6.00
C ALA A 214 8.31 6.05 5.54
N HIS A 215 7.13 5.48 5.25
CA HIS A 215 6.02 6.21 4.64
C HIS A 215 5.03 6.63 5.73
N GLN A 216 4.69 7.92 5.78
CA GLN A 216 3.60 8.45 6.60
C GLN A 216 2.46 8.88 5.67
N ALA A 217 1.34 8.15 5.68
CA ALA A 217 0.17 8.50 4.87
C ALA A 217 -0.86 9.20 5.76
N VAL A 218 -1.24 10.44 5.41
CA VAL A 218 -2.36 11.16 6.02
C VAL A 218 -3.53 11.13 5.02
N LEU A 219 -4.65 10.55 5.41
CA LEU A 219 -5.83 10.38 4.57
C LEU A 219 -6.99 11.25 5.07
N LEU A 220 -7.58 12.04 4.16
CA LEU A 220 -8.87 12.69 4.32
C LEU A 220 -9.81 12.17 3.23
N ARG A 221 -10.96 11.59 3.61
CA ARG A 221 -11.84 10.91 2.65
C ARG A 221 -13.32 11.09 2.97
N SER A 222 -14.05 11.79 2.10
CA SER A 222 -15.50 12.00 2.20
C SER A 222 -16.26 11.17 1.16
N TRP A 223 -17.29 10.42 1.58
CA TRP A 223 -18.22 9.68 0.72
C TRP A 223 -19.61 10.25 0.85
N ASN A 224 -20.23 10.56 -0.28
CA ASN A 224 -21.66 10.80 -0.38
C ASN A 224 -22.24 9.79 -1.38
N THR A 225 -22.90 8.74 -0.88
CA THR A 225 -23.53 7.74 -1.75
C THR A 225 -24.95 8.17 -2.08
N LYS A 226 -25.09 9.22 -2.90
CA LYS A 226 -26.32 9.47 -3.64
C LYS A 226 -26.35 8.56 -4.86
N SER A 227 -26.89 7.36 -4.71
CA SER A 227 -27.44 6.63 -5.85
C SER A 227 -28.83 7.22 -6.14
N ALA A 228 -28.98 7.80 -7.33
CA ALA A 228 -30.30 7.98 -7.95
C ALA A 228 -30.98 6.61 -8.15
#